data_AF-A0A1G2VYY7-F1
#
_entry.id   AF-A0A1G2VYY7-F1
#
_cell.length_a   1.000
_cell.length_b   1.000
_cell.length_c   1.000
_cell.angle_alpha   90.00
_cell.angle_beta   90.00
_cell.angle_gamma   90.00
#
_symmetry.space_group_name_H-M   'P 1'
#
loop_
_entity.id
_entity.type
_entity.pdbx_description
1 polymer ?
#
loop_
_entity_poly.entity_id
_entity_poly.type
_entity_poly.pdbx_seq_one_letter_code
_entity_poly.pdbx_strand_id
1 'polypeptide(L)'
;MFSTYKPIIYDDYSAKQQMFDLTFGWNQSISGNKFVIDGYVRNNRYYIVNNLELQVSLVDKDGRQKTRETFFFIPADLRLDDSTRFNVSLNAHPQSGDLLNFYYRYNAYEGDAEAFTWVNNFKVNVLE
;
A
#
# COMPACT_ATOMS: atom_id res chain seq x y z
N MET A 1 11.85 -24.56 -9.13
CA MET A 1 11.23 -23.60 -10.07
C MET A 1 11.69 -22.22 -9.64
N PHE A 2 12.68 -21.64 -10.32
CA PHE A 2 13.15 -20.31 -9.95
C PHE A 2 12.06 -19.30 -10.36
N SER A 3 11.45 -18.64 -9.39
CA SER A 3 10.59 -17.49 -9.65
C SER A 3 11.44 -16.44 -10.34
N THR A 4 11.16 -16.16 -11.61
CA THR A 4 11.82 -15.08 -12.34
C THR A 4 11.49 -13.78 -11.61
N TYR A 5 12.48 -13.16 -10.98
CA TYR A 5 12.33 -11.84 -10.38
C TYR A 5 11.79 -10.88 -11.45
N LYS A 6 10.59 -10.35 -11.24
CA LYS A 6 10.05 -9.26 -12.05
C LYS A 6 10.46 -7.95 -11.37
N PRO A 7 11.23 -7.06 -12.00
CA PRO A 7 11.48 -5.73 -11.44
C PRO A 7 10.17 -4.95 -11.33
N ILE A 8 10.07 -4.05 -10.35
CA ILE A 8 8.96 -3.10 -10.26
C ILE A 8 9.25 -1.99 -11.28
N ILE A 9 8.41 -1.87 -12.31
CA ILE A 9 8.47 -0.78 -13.28
C ILE A 9 7.38 0.21 -12.85
N TYR A 10 7.78 1.37 -12.33
CA TYR A 10 6.83 2.29 -11.70
C TYR A 10 5.76 2.82 -12.67
N ASP A 11 6.09 2.92 -13.95
CA ASP A 11 5.17 3.41 -14.99
C ASP A 11 4.09 2.38 -15.39
N ASP A 12 4.19 1.13 -14.93
CA ASP A 12 3.16 0.10 -15.13
C ASP A 12 1.94 0.28 -14.21
N TYR A 13 2.01 1.22 -13.26
CA TYR A 13 0.96 1.45 -12.27
C TYR A 13 0.14 2.70 -12.62
N SER A 14 -1.17 2.53 -12.74
CA SER A 14 -2.13 3.55 -13.16
C SER A 14 -2.36 4.66 -12.13
N ALA A 15 -2.14 4.37 -10.84
CA ALA A 15 -2.22 5.36 -9.77
C ALA A 15 -0.96 5.39 -8.92
N LYS A 16 -0.68 6.56 -8.36
CA LYS A 16 0.45 6.82 -7.46
C LYS A 16 0.09 7.88 -6.44
N GLN A 17 0.47 7.65 -5.19
CA GLN A 17 0.41 8.62 -4.11
C GLN A 17 1.78 8.70 -3.44
N GLN A 18 2.36 9.90 -3.42
CA GLN A 18 3.56 10.19 -2.66
C GLN A 18 3.18 10.88 -1.35
N MET A 19 3.63 10.29 -0.24
CA MET A 19 3.59 10.87 1.08
C MET A 19 5.00 11.38 1.44
N PHE A 20 5.16 12.02 2.61
CA PHE A 20 6.45 12.55 3.03
C PHE A 20 7.50 11.45 3.31
N ASP A 21 7.03 10.23 3.55
CA ASP A 21 7.79 9.05 3.99
C ASP A 21 7.80 7.94 2.94
N LEU A 22 6.62 7.52 2.47
CA LEU A 22 6.45 6.41 1.54
C LEU A 22 5.75 6.86 0.24
N THR A 23 6.06 6.16 -0.85
CA THR A 23 5.27 6.26 -2.10
C THR A 23 4.58 4.95 -2.35
N PHE A 24 3.28 5.02 -2.64
CA PHE A 24 2.49 3.88 -3.08
C PHE A 24 2.16 4.07 -4.57
N GLY A 25 2.26 3.00 -5.35
CA GLY A 25 1.66 2.92 -6.68
C GLY A 25 0.85 1.65 -6.80
N TRP A 26 -0.28 1.71 -7.51
CA TRP A 26 -1.18 0.57 -7.59
C TRP A 26 -2.03 0.56 -8.88
N ASN A 27 -2.47 -0.65 -9.22
CA ASN A 27 -3.52 -0.93 -10.18
C ASN A 27 -4.73 -1.49 -9.43
N GLN A 28 -5.90 -1.31 -10.04
CA GLN A 28 -7.18 -1.76 -9.49
C GLN A 28 -7.87 -2.66 -10.50
N SER A 29 -8.51 -3.72 -10.03
CA SER A 29 -9.26 -4.64 -10.89
C SER A 29 -10.36 -5.35 -10.14
N ILE A 30 -11.36 -5.84 -10.88
CA ILE A 30 -12.40 -6.73 -10.35
C ILE A 30 -12.07 -8.15 -10.81
N SER A 31 -11.94 -9.07 -9.85
CA SER A 31 -11.71 -10.49 -10.09
C SER A 31 -12.77 -11.31 -9.37
N GLY A 32 -13.82 -11.70 -10.10
CA GLY A 32 -15.00 -12.32 -9.51
C GLY A 32 -15.68 -11.36 -8.53
N ASN A 33 -15.83 -11.79 -7.28
CA ASN A 33 -16.45 -10.96 -6.22
C ASN A 33 -15.45 -10.14 -5.40
N LYS A 34 -14.21 -10.03 -5.86
CA LYS A 34 -13.14 -9.32 -5.15
C LYS A 34 -12.68 -8.10 -5.92
N PHE A 35 -12.49 -7.02 -5.19
CA PHE A 35 -11.81 -5.83 -5.67
C PHE A 35 -10.33 -5.91 -5.28
N VAL A 36 -9.47 -6.02 -6.28
CA VAL A 36 -8.05 -6.30 -6.12
C VAL A 36 -7.25 -5.03 -6.33
N ILE A 37 -6.40 -4.72 -5.36
CA ILE A 37 -5.41 -3.65 -5.38
C ILE A 37 -4.04 -4.33 -5.44
N ASP A 38 -3.39 -4.24 -6.59
CA ASP A 38 -2.04 -4.78 -6.82
C ASP A 38 -1.06 -3.63 -6.98
N GLY A 39 -0.04 -3.57 -6.14
CA GLY A 39 0.75 -2.36 -5.96
C GLY A 39 2.17 -2.58 -5.50
N TYR A 40 2.86 -1.46 -5.35
CA TYR A 40 4.15 -1.36 -4.70
C TYR A 40 4.15 -0.25 -3.66
N VAL A 41 5.04 -0.40 -2.69
CA VAL A 41 5.44 0.67 -1.77
C VAL A 41 6.94 0.90 -1.91
N ARG A 42 7.34 2.16 -1.89
CA ARG A 42 8.74 2.61 -1.90
C ARG A 42 9.03 3.39 -0.62
N ASN A 43 10.15 3.08 0.02
CA ASN A 43 10.67 3.91 1.11
C ASN A 43 11.41 5.12 0.51
N ASN A 44 10.95 6.33 0.83
CA ASN A 44 11.55 7.56 0.29
C ASN A 44 12.42 8.31 1.29
N ARG A 45 12.43 7.92 2.57
CA ARG A 45 12.89 8.79 3.65
C ARG A 45 13.87 8.16 4.61
N TYR A 46 13.53 7.00 5.16
CA TYR A 46 14.28 6.43 6.27
C TYR A 46 15.33 5.46 5.78
N TYR A 47 16.41 5.28 6.54
CA TYR A 47 17.44 4.32 6.17
C TYR A 47 16.87 2.90 6.10
N ILE A 48 16.02 2.54 7.07
CA ILE A 48 15.25 1.31 7.09
C ILE A 48 13.81 1.63 7.55
N VAL A 49 12.84 1.10 6.81
CA VAL A 49 11.44 0.95 7.21
C VAL A 49 11.22 -0.52 7.51
N ASN A 50 10.76 -0.83 8.72
CA ASN A 50 10.57 -2.20 9.20
C ASN A 50 9.16 -2.42 9.74
N ASN A 51 8.67 -3.66 9.75
CA ASN A 51 7.34 -4.03 10.23
C ASN A 51 6.25 -3.18 9.57
N LEU A 52 6.37 -2.95 8.26
CA LEU A 52 5.36 -2.22 7.52
C LEU A 52 4.08 -3.05 7.45
N GLU A 53 3.01 -2.46 7.95
CA GLU A 53 1.64 -2.96 7.87
C GLU A 53 0.86 -2.00 6.98
N LEU A 54 0.16 -2.52 5.97
CA LEU A 54 -0.77 -1.75 5.16
C LEU A 54 -2.17 -2.30 5.34
N GLN A 55 -3.08 -1.44 5.75
CA GLN A 55 -4.50 -1.70 5.76
C GLN A 55 -5.15 -0.90 4.64
N VAL A 56 -5.91 -1.57 3.77
CA VAL A 56 -6.70 -0.93 2.73
C VAL A 56 -8.16 -1.17 3.06
N SER A 57 -8.95 -0.10 3.09
CA SER A 57 -10.41 -0.18 3.22
C SER A 57 -11.12 0.49 2.05
N LEU A 58 -12.26 -0.09 1.67
CA LEU A 58 -13.23 0.56 0.81
C LEU A 58 -14.24 1.28 1.71
N VAL A 59 -14.42 2.57 1.51
CA VAL A 59 -15.39 3.38 2.26
C VAL A 59 -16.38 4.01 1.30
N ASP A 60 -17.64 4.17 1.75
CA ASP A 60 -18.66 4.85 0.96
C ASP A 60 -18.51 6.39 1.01
N LYS A 61 -19.35 7.08 0.24
CA LYS A 61 -19.42 8.54 0.18
C LYS A 61 -19.67 9.22 1.54
N ASP A 62 -20.26 8.49 2.49
CA ASP A 62 -20.57 8.97 3.84
C ASP A 62 -19.44 8.59 4.84
N GLY A 63 -18.35 8.01 4.35
CA GLY A 63 -17.18 7.60 5.11
C GLY A 63 -17.32 6.27 5.84
N ARG A 64 -18.41 5.53 5.61
CA ARG A 64 -18.63 4.23 6.26
C ARG A 64 -17.82 3.15 5.59
N GLN A 65 -17.15 2.32 6.39
CA GLN A 65 -16.36 1.22 5.88
C GLN A 65 -17.26 0.09 5.34
N LYS A 66 -17.12 -0.21 4.04
CA LYS A 66 -17.76 -1.36 3.39
C LYS A 66 -17.01 -2.66 3.65
N THR A 67 -15.68 -2.61 3.52
CA THR A 67 -14.79 -3.76 3.76
C THR A 67 -13.36 -3.27 3.99
N ARG A 68 -12.50 -4.17 4.46
CA ARG A 68 -11.11 -3.87 4.81
C ARG A 68 -10.27 -5.12 4.89
N GLU A 69 -9.04 -5.02 4.45
CA GLU A 69 -8.04 -6.07 4.58
C GLU A 69 -6.69 -5.48 4.99
N THR A 70 -5.85 -6.29 5.62
CA THR A 70 -4.49 -5.93 6.03
C THR A 70 -3.49 -6.81 5.30
N PHE A 71 -2.44 -6.19 4.76
CA PHE A 71 -1.26 -6.81 4.18
C PHE A 71 -0.04 -6.53 5.05
N PHE A 72 0.73 -7.58 5.33
CA PHE A 72 1.98 -7.50 6.06
C PHE A 72 3.14 -7.67 5.08
N PHE A 73 4.04 -6.69 5.03
CA PHE A 73 5.20 -6.77 4.16
C PHE A 73 6.26 -7.66 4.79
N ILE A 74 6.51 -8.80 4.16
CA ILE A 74 7.56 -9.76 4.52
C ILE A 74 8.40 -9.94 3.25
N PRO A 75 9.70 -9.62 3.22
CA PRO A 75 10.66 -9.53 4.34
C PRO A 75 10.64 -8.21 5.13
N ALA A 76 11.18 -8.26 6.34
CA ALA A 76 10.95 -7.29 7.42
C ALA A 76 11.58 -5.90 7.24
N ASP A 77 12.55 -5.71 6.34
CA ASP A 77 13.29 -4.45 6.15
C ASP A 77 13.18 -3.93 4.72
N LEU A 78 12.69 -2.70 4.57
CA LEU A 78 12.65 -1.93 3.33
C LEU A 78 13.65 -0.77 3.44
N ARG A 79 14.80 -0.89 2.78
CA ARG A 79 15.86 0.13 2.84
C ARG A 79 15.47 1.40 2.10
N LEU A 80 16.21 2.47 2.32
CA LEU A 80 16.03 3.72 1.57
C LEU A 80 16.05 3.45 0.06
N ASP A 81 15.08 4.02 -0.64
CA ASP A 81 14.83 3.90 -2.08
C ASP A 81 14.42 2.50 -2.60
N ASP A 82 14.42 1.48 -1.74
CA ASP A 82 13.90 0.16 -2.08
C ASP A 82 12.38 0.18 -2.22
N SER A 83 11.89 -0.75 -3.04
CA SER A 83 10.47 -0.98 -3.24
C SER A 83 10.11 -2.46 -3.06
N THR A 84 8.91 -2.70 -2.55
CA THR A 84 8.33 -4.04 -2.44
C THR A 84 6.88 -4.04 -2.88
N ARG A 85 6.36 -5.22 -3.25
CA ARG A 85 5.00 -5.38 -3.76
C ARG A 85 4.02 -5.69 -2.64
N PHE A 86 2.77 -5.29 -2.84
CA PHE A 86 1.63 -5.77 -2.07
C PHE A 86 0.50 -6.18 -2.99
N ASN A 87 -0.33 -7.10 -2.50
CA ASN A 87 -1.59 -7.41 -3.13
C ASN A 87 -2.66 -7.49 -2.05
N VAL A 88 -3.72 -6.69 -2.20
CA VAL A 88 -4.85 -6.67 -1.29
C VAL A 88 -6.12 -6.99 -2.07
N SER A 89 -6.91 -7.94 -1.58
CA SER A 89 -8.15 -8.37 -2.21
C SER A 89 -9.34 -8.12 -1.29
N LEU A 90 -10.09 -7.05 -1.54
CA LEU A 90 -11.24 -6.65 -0.75
C LEU A 90 -12.49 -7.44 -1.18
N ASN A 91 -13.22 -8.00 -0.22
CA ASN A 91 -14.46 -8.74 -0.46
C ASN A 91 -15.67 -7.79 -0.66
N ALA A 92 -15.59 -6.89 -1.65
CA ALA A 92 -16.66 -5.98 -2.04
C ALA A 92 -16.49 -5.52 -3.50
N HIS A 93 -17.54 -4.96 -4.08
CA HIS A 93 -17.47 -4.22 -5.34
C HIS A 93 -17.53 -2.72 -5.05
N PRO A 94 -16.62 -1.92 -5.62
CA PRO A 94 -16.70 -0.47 -5.52
C PRO A 94 -17.91 0.07 -6.28
N GLN A 95 -18.51 1.11 -5.75
CA GLN A 95 -19.56 1.90 -6.38
C GLN A 95 -19.05 3.30 -6.68
N SER A 96 -19.69 3.98 -7.63
CA SER A 96 -19.37 5.38 -7.93
C SER A 96 -19.41 6.24 -6.66
N GLY A 97 -18.32 6.97 -6.41
CA GLY A 97 -18.15 7.81 -5.22
C GLY A 97 -17.57 7.09 -3.99
N ASP A 98 -17.29 5.78 -4.08
CA ASP A 98 -16.50 5.10 -3.05
C ASP A 98 -15.03 5.56 -3.09
N LEU A 99 -14.39 5.52 -1.92
CA LEU A 99 -12.98 5.83 -1.76
C LEU A 99 -12.22 4.61 -1.27
N LEU A 100 -10.97 4.51 -1.69
CA LEU A 100 -9.98 3.69 -1.02
C LEU A 100 -9.32 4.50 0.08
N ASN A 101 -9.18 3.91 1.26
CA ASN A 101 -8.40 4.45 2.36
C ASN A 101 -7.22 3.54 2.64
N PHE A 102 -6.02 4.07 2.44
CA PHE A 102 -4.76 3.42 2.75
C PHE A 102 -4.32 3.90 4.12
N TYR A 103 -4.30 3.01 5.10
CA TYR A 103 -3.73 3.23 6.43
C TYR A 103 -2.49 2.38 6.56
N TYR A 104 -1.38 2.94 7.04
CA TYR A 104 -0.17 2.18 7.24
C TYR A 104 0.57 2.58 8.50
N ARG A 105 1.29 1.59 9.05
CA ARG A 105 2.13 1.72 10.23
C ARG A 105 3.45 1.02 9.98
N TYR A 106 4.53 1.58 10.51
CA TYR A 106 5.87 0.98 10.41
C TYR A 106 6.78 1.50 11.51
N ASN A 107 7.91 0.81 11.70
CA ASN A 107 9.05 1.29 12.46
C ASN A 107 10.07 1.90 11.50
N ALA A 108 10.64 3.04 11.87
CA ALA A 108 11.64 3.75 11.08
C ALA A 108 12.96 3.83 11.84
N TYR A 109 14.06 3.69 11.10
CA TYR A 109 15.42 3.85 11.61
C TYR A 109 16.16 4.93 10.82
N GLU A 110 16.79 5.86 11.53
CA GLU A 110 17.71 6.86 10.98
C GLU A 110 19.14 6.55 11.45
N GLY A 111 19.86 5.71 10.69
CA GLY A 111 21.21 5.26 11.06
C GLY A 111 21.20 4.39 12.34
N ASP A 112 22.02 4.76 13.31
CA ASP A 112 22.18 4.03 14.58
C ASP A 112 21.17 4.43 15.67
N ALA A 113 20.17 5.26 15.32
CA ALA A 113 19.15 5.72 16.25
C ALA A 113 18.14 4.62 16.65
N GLU A 114 17.51 4.79 17.81
CA GLU A 114 16.38 3.95 18.23
C GLU A 114 15.23 4.07 17.23
N ALA A 115 14.54 2.94 17.02
CA ALA A 115 13.38 2.90 16.15
C ALA A 115 12.23 3.74 16.71
N PHE A 116 11.55 4.51 15.87
CA PHE A 116 10.26 5.12 16.20
C PHE A 116 9.15 4.61 15.28
N THR A 117 7.93 4.55 15.81
CA THR A 117 6.76 4.08 15.07
C THR A 117 6.02 5.24 14.42
N TRP A 118 5.78 5.12 13.12
CA TRP A 118 4.91 6.01 12.36
C TRP A 118 3.57 5.35 12.06
N VAL A 119 2.54 6.19 11.99
CA VAL A 119 1.21 5.84 11.54
C VAL A 119 0.73 6.96 10.63
N ASN A 120 0.23 6.61 9.45
CA ASN A 120 -0.30 7.59 8.52
C ASN A 120 -1.43 6.98 7.68
N ASN A 121 -2.21 7.83 7.02
CA ASN A 121 -3.25 7.40 6.09
C ASN A 121 -3.47 8.43 4.97
N PHE A 122 -4.04 7.97 3.86
CA PHE A 122 -4.57 8.81 2.82
C PHE A 122 -5.78 8.17 2.14
N LYS A 123 -6.64 9.01 1.56
CA LYS A 123 -7.83 8.57 0.80
C LYS A 123 -7.72 9.00 -0.64
N VAL A 124 -8.21 8.14 -1.53
CA VAL A 124 -8.24 8.36 -2.97
C VAL A 124 -9.55 7.82 -3.54
N ASN A 125 -10.01 8.40 -4.65
CA ASN A 125 -11.11 7.82 -5.40
C ASN A 125 -10.71 6.42 -5.91
N VAL A 126 -11.68 5.52 -5.98
CA VAL A 126 -11.55 4.32 -6.81
C VAL A 126 -11.31 4.76 -8.26
N LEU A 127 -10.40 4.10 -8.97
CA LEU A 127 -10.16 4.39 -10.37
C LEU A 127 -11.37 3.97 -11.20
N GLU A 128 -11.79 4.82 -12.13
CA GLU A 128 -12.87 4.54 -13.08
C GLU A 128 -12.43 3.57 -14.17
#